data_AF-A0AA96XC91-F1
#
_entry.id   AF-A0AA96XC91-F1
#
_cell.length_a   1.000
_cell.length_b   1.000
_cell.length_c   1.000
_cell.angle_alpha   90.00
_cell.angle_beta   90.00
_cell.angle_gamma   90.00
#
_symmetry.space_group_name_H-M   'P 1'
#
loop_
_entity.id
_entity.type
_entity.pdbx_description
1 polymer ?
#
loop_
_entity_poly.entity_id
_entity_poly.type
_entity_poly.pdbx_seq_one_letter_code
_entity_poly.pdbx_strand_id
1 'polypeptide(L)'
;MDWSDESHRSPCAKCPYRKDAPLHLWHRDHFRKLLRDNENEVGGPLYGCHNDGKRPREKVRPCVGWLLDQRRRGTPSIQLRLALIGNQAAKDMYARISNAGLRLYTSIQAMCRANGVRRNGGAR
;
A
#
# COMPACT_ATOMS: atom_id res chain seq x y z
N MET A 1 -1.82 -4.05 -13.08
CA MET A 1 -1.26 -4.52 -11.80
C MET A 1 -1.31 -6.02 -11.87
N ASP A 2 -0.21 -6.67 -11.49
CA ASP A 2 -0.06 -8.13 -11.59
C ASP A 2 -0.58 -8.76 -10.30
N TRP A 3 -1.77 -9.35 -10.38
CA TRP A 3 -2.42 -10.05 -9.27
C TRP A 3 -2.07 -11.54 -9.22
N SER A 4 -1.42 -12.05 -10.26
CA SER A 4 -1.06 -13.46 -10.40
C SER A 4 0.33 -13.78 -9.87
N ASP A 5 1.19 -12.77 -9.68
CA ASP A 5 2.51 -12.96 -9.11
C ASP A 5 2.43 -13.21 -7.59
N GLU A 6 2.42 -14.49 -7.24
CA GLU A 6 2.32 -14.96 -5.86
C GLU A 6 3.64 -14.93 -5.08
N SER A 7 4.74 -14.46 -5.68
CA SER A 7 6.04 -14.32 -4.98
C SER A 7 5.99 -13.31 -3.83
N HIS A 8 4.90 -12.54 -3.73
CA HIS A 8 4.77 -11.41 -2.81
C HIS A 8 3.46 -11.43 -2.02
N ARG A 9 3.34 -12.36 -1.05
CA ARG A 9 2.17 -12.47 -0.15
C ARG A 9 2.35 -11.78 1.20
N SER A 10 3.52 -11.21 1.47
CA SER A 10 3.84 -10.51 2.72
C SER A 10 4.64 -9.23 2.44
N PRO A 11 4.63 -8.23 3.34
CA PRO A 11 5.38 -6.99 3.15
C PRO A 11 6.88 -7.22 2.89
N CYS A 12 7.43 -6.63 1.82
CA CYS A 12 8.83 -6.81 1.44
C CYS A 12 9.80 -6.20 2.48
N ALA A 13 11.07 -6.56 2.42
CA ALA A 13 12.13 -6.03 3.30
C ALA A 13 12.16 -4.50 3.40
N LYS A 14 11.85 -3.80 2.30
CA LYS A 14 11.86 -2.33 2.18
C LYS A 14 10.46 -1.70 2.29
N CYS A 15 9.46 -2.47 2.71
CA CYS A 15 8.08 -1.99 2.74
C CYS A 15 7.93 -0.87 3.76
N PRO A 16 7.43 0.33 3.39
CA PRO A 16 7.32 1.43 4.34
C PRO A 16 6.28 1.19 5.44
N TYR A 17 5.39 0.19 5.27
CA TYR A 17 4.48 -0.23 6.35
C TYR A 17 5.17 -0.99 7.47
N ARG A 18 6.35 -1.57 7.24
CA ARG A 18 7.09 -2.29 8.27
C ARG A 18 7.69 -1.32 9.29
N LYS A 19 7.53 -1.61 10.57
CA LYS A 19 8.15 -0.82 11.65
C LYS A 19 9.65 -1.04 11.79
N ASP A 20 10.15 -2.16 11.27
CA ASP A 20 11.57 -2.54 11.25
C ASP A 20 12.26 -2.20 9.92
N ALA A 21 11.54 -1.65 8.93
CA ALA A 21 12.17 -1.15 7.71
C ALA A 21 12.89 0.18 7.98
N PRO A 22 14.02 0.46 7.30
CA PRO A 22 14.72 1.73 7.44
C PRO A 22 13.81 2.93 7.12
N LEU A 23 13.74 3.88 8.05
CA LEU A 23 13.05 5.15 7.82
C LEU A 23 13.83 6.00 6.81
N HIS A 24 13.12 6.84 6.06
CA HIS A 24 13.70 7.76 5.07
C HIS A 24 14.44 7.09 3.90
N LEU A 25 14.26 5.77 3.72
CA LEU A 25 14.80 5.03 2.58
C LEU A 25 14.24 5.53 1.23
N TRP A 26 12.98 5.99 1.24
CA TRP A 26 12.29 6.52 0.06
C TRP A 26 12.17 8.04 0.15
N HIS A 27 12.23 8.73 -0.98
CA HIS A 27 12.13 10.19 -1.02
C HIS A 27 10.79 10.68 -0.42
N ARG A 28 10.82 11.79 0.33
CA ARG A 28 9.65 12.33 1.05
C ARG A 28 8.46 12.62 0.14
N ASP A 29 8.70 12.94 -1.13
CA ASP A 29 7.65 13.24 -2.10
C ASP A 29 6.76 12.04 -2.43
N HIS A 30 7.29 10.82 -2.34
CA HIS A 30 6.46 9.61 -2.49
C HIS A 30 5.38 9.56 -1.41
N PHE A 31 5.73 9.88 -0.16
CA PHE A 31 4.79 9.90 0.95
C PHE A 31 3.82 11.08 0.87
N ARG A 32 4.26 12.26 0.41
CA ARG A 32 3.38 13.41 0.18
C ARG A 32 2.31 13.10 -0.87
N LYS A 33 2.73 12.51 -2.00
CA LYS A 33 1.83 12.03 -3.06
C LYS A 33 0.84 11.01 -2.51
N LEU A 34 1.33 10.03 -1.74
CA LEU A 34 0.51 8.97 -1.17
C LEU A 34 -0.53 9.52 -0.17
N LEU A 35 -0.17 10.50 0.68
CA LEU A 35 -1.13 11.14 1.57
C LEU A 35 -2.24 11.85 0.80
N ARG A 36 -1.89 12.64 -0.22
CA ARG A 36 -2.86 13.36 -1.05
C ARG A 36 -3.78 12.40 -1.78
N ASP A 37 -3.23 11.36 -2.41
CA ASP A 37 -4.00 10.42 -3.22
C ASP A 37 -4.89 9.50 -2.36
N ASN A 38 -4.52 9.24 -1.10
CA ASN A 38 -5.30 8.43 -0.18
C ASN A 38 -6.59 9.12 0.31
N GLU A 39 -6.74 10.43 0.12
CA GLU A 39 -7.94 11.18 0.53
C GLU A 39 -9.15 10.90 -0.38
N ASN A 40 -8.92 10.37 -1.59
CA ASN A 40 -9.99 10.07 -2.53
C ASN A 40 -10.36 8.58 -2.47
N GLU A 41 -11.36 8.19 -1.69
CA GLU A 41 -11.76 6.78 -1.59
C GLU A 41 -12.47 6.24 -2.85
N VAL A 42 -13.10 7.13 -3.62
CA VAL A 42 -13.89 6.82 -4.82
C VAL A 42 -13.00 6.68 -6.06
N GLY A 43 -12.10 7.64 -6.27
CA GLY A 43 -11.19 7.72 -7.42
C GLY A 43 -9.71 7.50 -7.09
N GLY A 44 -9.38 7.16 -5.85
CA GLY A 44 -7.99 6.97 -5.41
C GLY A 44 -7.33 5.74 -6.03
N PRO A 45 -5.99 5.75 -6.19
CA PRO A 45 -5.29 4.70 -6.91
C PRO A 45 -5.21 3.40 -6.11
N LEU A 46 -5.08 2.28 -6.84
CA LEU A 46 -4.49 1.06 -6.28
C LEU A 46 -2.99 1.27 -6.11
N TYR A 47 -2.46 0.94 -4.94
CA TYR A 47 -1.05 1.13 -4.64
C TYR A 47 -0.23 -0.11 -5.03
N GLY A 48 0.83 0.11 -5.81
CA GLY A 48 1.80 -0.90 -6.19
C GLY A 48 2.95 -1.05 -5.19
N CYS A 49 3.66 -2.16 -5.27
CA CYS A 49 4.86 -2.40 -4.48
C CYS A 49 5.97 -1.40 -4.85
N HIS A 50 6.60 -0.78 -3.85
CA HIS A 50 7.69 0.18 -4.08
C HIS A 50 8.92 -0.46 -4.76
N ASN A 51 9.16 -1.76 -4.55
CA ASN A 51 10.25 -2.49 -5.21
C ASN A 51 10.02 -2.68 -6.73
N ASP A 52 8.79 -2.47 -7.21
CA ASP A 52 8.43 -2.64 -8.62
C ASP A 52 8.36 -1.32 -9.38
N GLY A 53 8.86 -0.21 -8.81
CA GLY A 53 8.71 1.13 -9.39
C GLY A 53 9.26 1.32 -10.82
N LYS A 54 10.10 0.41 -11.31
CA LYS A 54 10.61 0.39 -12.69
C LYS A 54 9.84 -0.54 -13.64
N ARG A 55 8.89 -1.34 -13.13
CA ARG A 55 8.12 -2.28 -13.94
C ARG A 55 6.98 -1.55 -14.67
N PRO A 56 6.57 -2.04 -15.85
CA PRO A 56 5.32 -1.62 -16.49
C PRO A 56 4.13 -1.76 -15.53
N ARG A 57 3.13 -0.88 -15.62
CA ARG A 57 2.01 -0.78 -14.66
C ARG A 57 1.21 -2.10 -14.53
N GLU A 58 1.11 -2.85 -15.61
CA GLU A 58 0.48 -4.15 -15.70
C GLU A 58 1.28 -5.24 -14.98
N LYS A 59 2.61 -5.10 -14.88
CA LYS A 59 3.56 -6.01 -14.20
C LYS A 59 3.92 -5.59 -12.76
N VAL A 60 3.46 -4.43 -12.31
CA VAL A 60 3.63 -3.98 -10.91
C VAL A 60 2.73 -4.82 -10.01
N ARG A 61 3.31 -5.44 -8.98
CA ARG A 61 2.53 -6.18 -7.97
C ARG A 61 1.79 -5.23 -7.03
N PRO A 62 0.64 -5.62 -6.46
CA PRO A 62 -0.05 -4.82 -5.47
C PRO A 62 0.77 -4.68 -4.17
N CYS A 63 0.61 -3.55 -3.50
CA CYS A 63 1.25 -3.29 -2.22
C CYS A 63 0.58 -4.08 -1.09
N VAL A 64 1.22 -5.15 -0.60
CA VAL A 64 0.69 -5.98 0.48
C VAL A 64 0.44 -5.19 1.77
N GLY A 65 1.34 -4.28 2.15
CA GLY A 65 1.17 -3.45 3.33
C GLY A 65 -0.10 -2.59 3.27
N TRP A 66 -0.41 -2.04 2.09
CA TRP A 66 -1.64 -1.29 1.86
C TRP A 66 -2.87 -2.20 1.81
N LEU A 67 -2.80 -3.37 1.17
CA LEU A 67 -3.91 -4.32 1.16
C LEU A 67 -4.28 -4.80 2.57
N LEU A 68 -3.30 -5.04 3.44
CA LEU A 68 -3.52 -5.36 4.85
C LEU A 68 -4.15 -4.18 5.62
N ASP A 69 -3.79 -2.94 5.29
CA ASP A 69 -4.48 -1.76 5.80
C ASP A 69 -5.94 -1.69 5.36
N GLN A 70 -6.21 -1.88 4.07
CA GLN A 70 -7.56 -1.94 3.54
C GLN A 70 -8.37 -3.03 4.23
N ARG A 71 -7.84 -4.26 4.36
CA ARG A 71 -8.52 -5.37 5.03
C ARG A 71 -8.98 -5.02 6.43
N ARG A 72 -8.06 -4.48 7.25
CA ARG A 72 -8.35 -4.11 8.64
C ARG A 72 -9.48 -3.08 8.75
N ARG A 73 -9.64 -2.22 7.75
CA ARG A 73 -10.64 -1.14 7.71
C ARG A 73 -11.92 -1.53 6.97
N GLY A 74 -12.14 -2.82 6.65
CA GLY A 74 -13.31 -3.24 5.88
C GLY A 74 -13.26 -2.88 4.40
N THR A 75 -12.06 -2.76 3.83
CA THR A 75 -11.79 -2.53 2.41
C THR A 75 -12.51 -1.30 1.85
N PRO A 76 -12.24 -0.07 2.35
CA PRO A 76 -12.97 1.13 1.96
C PRO A 76 -12.75 1.57 0.51
N SER A 77 -11.59 1.27 -0.09
CA SER A 77 -11.29 1.68 -1.47
C SER A 77 -12.26 1.06 -2.49
N ILE A 78 -12.99 1.91 -3.23
CA ILE A 78 -13.89 1.46 -4.29
C ILE A 78 -13.11 0.78 -5.42
N GLN A 79 -11.97 1.34 -5.82
CA GLN A 79 -11.10 0.73 -6.84
C GLN A 79 -10.64 -0.66 -6.44
N LEU A 80 -10.35 -0.90 -5.16
CA LEU A 80 -10.00 -2.25 -4.68
C LEU A 80 -11.20 -3.18 -4.75
N ARG A 81 -12.39 -2.73 -4.33
CA ARG A 81 -13.61 -3.54 -4.43
C ARG A 81 -13.91 -3.93 -5.87
N LEU A 82 -13.81 -3.00 -6.81
CA LEU A 82 -14.01 -3.27 -8.24
C LEU A 82 -12.99 -4.28 -8.77
N ALA A 83 -11.70 -4.12 -8.41
CA ALA A 83 -10.67 -5.09 -8.77
C ALA A 83 -10.97 -6.49 -8.19
N LEU A 84 -11.39 -6.56 -6.93
CA LEU A 84 -11.77 -7.83 -6.31
C LEU A 84 -13.00 -8.44 -6.95
N ILE A 85 -14.04 -7.68 -7.31
CA ILE A 85 -15.25 -8.23 -7.95
C ILE A 85 -14.93 -8.82 -9.33
N GLY A 86 -14.17 -8.08 -10.15
CA GLY A 86 -13.92 -8.40 -11.55
C GLY A 86 -12.71 -9.29 -11.84
N ASN A 87 -11.89 -9.65 -10.84
CA ASN A 87 -10.66 -10.40 -11.06
C ASN A 87 -10.46 -11.51 -10.01
N GLN A 88 -10.54 -12.77 -10.44
CA GLN A 88 -10.37 -13.93 -9.54
C GLN A 88 -8.97 -14.01 -8.94
N ALA A 89 -7.91 -13.74 -9.72
CA ALA A 89 -6.54 -13.72 -9.20
C ALA A 89 -6.37 -12.64 -8.11
N ALA A 90 -7.04 -11.50 -8.25
CA ALA A 90 -7.05 -10.47 -7.21
C ALA A 90 -7.73 -10.97 -5.92
N LYS A 91 -8.86 -11.67 -6.03
CA LYS A 91 -9.54 -12.29 -4.86
C LYS A 91 -8.63 -13.30 -4.17
N ASP A 92 -8.03 -14.20 -4.94
CA ASP A 92 -7.19 -15.29 -4.41
C ASP A 92 -5.94 -14.73 -3.74
N MET A 93 -5.24 -13.81 -4.41
CA MET A 93 -4.08 -13.13 -3.86
C MET A 93 -4.45 -12.38 -2.59
N TYR A 94 -5.54 -11.61 -2.63
CA TYR A 94 -6.03 -10.88 -1.47
C TYR A 94 -6.23 -11.85 -0.33
N ALA A 95 -7.08 -12.88 -0.44
CA ALA A 95 -7.33 -13.85 0.63
C ALA A 95 -6.07 -14.44 1.28
N ARG A 96 -4.98 -14.60 0.52
CA ARG A 96 -3.73 -15.25 0.95
C ARG A 96 -2.68 -14.32 1.56
N ILE A 97 -2.83 -12.99 1.48
CA ILE A 97 -1.82 -12.09 2.06
C ILE A 97 -1.80 -12.19 3.60
N SER A 98 -0.61 -12.04 4.19
CA SER A 98 -0.42 -11.96 5.64
C SER A 98 0.67 -10.95 6.00
N ASN A 99 0.73 -10.54 7.26
CA ASN A 99 1.85 -9.75 7.77
C ASN A 99 3.09 -10.60 8.09
N ALA A 100 3.02 -11.94 7.98
CA ALA A 100 4.09 -12.87 8.33
C ALA A 100 4.72 -12.62 9.72
N GLY A 101 3.91 -12.23 10.71
CA GLY A 101 4.38 -11.89 12.06
C GLY A 101 5.06 -10.51 12.18
N LEU A 102 5.24 -9.78 11.09
CA LEU A 102 5.85 -8.46 11.09
C LEU A 102 4.96 -7.41 11.75
N ARG A 103 5.59 -6.51 12.50
CA ARG A 103 4.93 -5.34 13.09
C ARG A 103 4.77 -4.26 12.01
N LEU A 104 3.52 -3.93 11.69
CA LEU A 104 3.19 -2.95 10.66
C LEU A 104 2.60 -1.67 11.27
N TYR A 105 2.77 -0.54 10.57
CA TYR A 105 1.94 0.65 10.78
C TYR A 105 0.48 0.35 10.40
N THR A 106 -0.45 0.88 11.19
CA THR A 106 -1.89 0.60 11.07
C THR A 106 -2.65 1.58 10.17
N SER A 107 -1.94 2.48 9.49
CA SER A 107 -2.52 3.36 8.48
C SER A 107 -1.44 3.98 7.61
N ILE A 108 -1.86 4.48 6.44
CA ILE A 108 -1.07 5.34 5.58
C ILE A 108 -0.51 6.54 6.37
N GLN A 109 -1.34 7.19 7.16
CA GLN A 109 -0.97 8.39 7.92
C GLN A 109 0.11 8.08 8.96
N ALA A 110 0.00 6.95 9.67
CA ALA A 110 1.00 6.53 10.65
C ALA A 110 2.35 6.22 9.99
N MET A 111 2.31 5.51 8.86
CA MET A 111 3.49 5.18 8.06
C MET A 111 4.19 6.44 7.49
N CYS A 112 3.42 7.38 6.93
CA CYS A 112 3.97 8.64 6.42
C CYS A 112 4.56 9.50 7.55
N ARG A 113 3.89 9.56 8.71
CA ARG A 113 4.38 10.32 9.87
C ARG A 113 5.72 9.79 10.36
N ALA A 114 5.88 8.47 10.44
CA ALA A 114 7.15 7.85 10.80
C ALA A 114 8.27 8.17 9.79
N ASN A 115 7.93 8.36 8.52
CA ASN A 115 8.85 8.80 7.47
C ASN A 115 9.01 10.33 7.37
N GLY A 116 8.59 11.07 8.41
CA GLY A 116 8.77 12.52 8.50
C GLY A 116 7.81 13.34 7.63
N VAL A 117 6.71 12.76 7.16
CA VAL A 117 5.69 13.47 6.36
C VAL A 117 4.37 13.50 7.13
N ARG A 118 3.91 14.71 7.45
CA ARG A 118 2.60 14.95 8.06
C ARG A 118 1.64 15.48 7.01
N ARG A 119 0.34 15.24 7.19
CA ARG A 119 -0.69 15.98 6.45
C ARG A 119 -0.52 17.44 6.84
N ASN A 120 -0.37 18.34 5.87
CA ASN A 120 -0.33 19.76 6.17
C ASN A 120 -1.65 20.15 6.84
N GLY A 121 -1.56 20.79 7.98
CA GLY A 121 -2.64 21.52 8.61
C GLY A 121 -2.01 22.76 9.24
N GLY A 122 -2.20 23.91 8.59
CA GLY A 122 -1.89 25.24 9.13
C GLY A 122 -0.44 25.70 8.95
N ALA A 123 -0.30 26.95 8.51
CA ALA A 123 0.85 27.77 8.79
C ALA A 123 1.26 27.65 10.27
N ARG A 124 2.56 27.79 10.54
CA ARG A 124 2.96 28.51 11.74
C ARG A 124 3.05 29.98 11.36
#